data_AF-A0AAP6XMR9-F1
#
_entry.id   AF-A0AAP6XMR9-F1
#
_cell.length_a   1.000
_cell.length_b   1.000
_cell.length_c   1.000
_cell.angle_alpha   90.00
_cell.angle_beta   90.00
_cell.angle_gamma   90.00
#
_symmetry.space_group_name_H-M   'P 1'
#
loop_
_entity.id
_entity.type
_entity.pdbx_description
1 polymer ?
#
loop_
_entity_poly.entity_id
_entity_poly.type
_entity_poly.pdbx_seq_one_letter_code
_entity_poly.pdbx_strand_id
1 'polypeptide(L)' 'MDLGALVEPLMGFFSQGIGKAIADALTLIYNLLYPANAPAATPVEIPR' A
#
# COMPACT_ATOMS: atom_id res chain seq x y z
N MET A 1 -5.55 -26.53 -1.12
CA MET A 1 -6.12 -25.23 -0.71
C MET A 1 -5.64 -24.21 -1.71
N ASP A 2 -6.56 -23.57 -2.41
CA ASP A 2 -6.22 -22.49 -3.34
C ASP A 2 -6.01 -21.21 -2.53
N LEU A 3 -4.76 -20.72 -2.52
CA LEU A 3 -4.41 -19.48 -1.81
C LEU A 3 -5.13 -18.27 -2.42
N GLY A 4 -5.50 -18.33 -3.71
CA GLY A 4 -6.27 -17.28 -4.38
C GLY A 4 -7.63 -17.07 -3.74
N ALA A 5 -8.33 -18.16 -3.38
CA ALA A 5 -9.64 -18.11 -2.75
C ALA A 5 -9.67 -17.45 -1.36
N LEU A 6 -8.51 -17.36 -0.68
CA LEU A 6 -8.39 -16.66 0.59
C LEU A 6 -8.06 -15.16 0.42
N VAL A 7 -7.34 -14.82 -0.65
CA VAL A 7 -6.85 -13.44 -0.89
C VAL A 7 -7.90 -12.59 -1.61
N GLU A 8 -8.69 -13.18 -2.51
CA GLU A 8 -9.74 -12.48 -3.26
C GLU A 8 -10.74 -11.71 -2.39
N PRO A 9 -11.34 -12.29 -1.33
CA PRO A 9 -12.25 -11.55 -0.46
C PRO A 9 -11.55 -10.45 0.34
N LEU A 10 -10.28 -10.62 0.71
CA LEU A 10 -9.50 -9.58 1.38
C LEU A 10 -9.24 -8.38 0.45
N MET A 11 -8.83 -8.65 -0.80
CA MET A 11 -8.65 -7.59 -1.80
C MET A 11 -9.96 -6.87 -2.10
N GLY A 12 -11.07 -7.61 -2.22
CA GLY A 12 -12.40 -7.05 -2.40
C GLY A 12 -12.79 -6.11 -1.26
N PHE A 13 -12.56 -6.52 -0.01
CA PHE A 13 -12.83 -5.71 1.18
C PHE A 13 -12.03 -4.40 1.17
N PHE A 14 -10.72 -4.44 0.93
CA PHE A 14 -9.88 -3.23 0.92
C PHE A 14 -10.06 -2.36 -0.33
N SER A 15 -10.79 -2.84 -1.34
CA SER A 15 -11.07 -2.06 -2.55
C SER A 15 -12.32 -1.18 -2.45
N GLN A 16 -13.20 -1.41 -1.45
CA GLN A 16 -14.52 -0.77 -1.38
C GLN A 16 -14.88 -0.26 0.04
N GLY A 17 -15.78 0.72 0.11
CA GLY A 17 -16.39 1.20 1.36
C GLY A 17 -15.37 1.62 2.43
N ILE A 18 -15.59 1.16 3.67
CA ILE A 18 -14.71 1.46 4.80
C ILE A 18 -13.36 0.75 4.73
N GLY A 19 -13.29 -0.41 4.06
CA GLY A 19 -12.03 -1.14 3.88
C GLY A 19 -11.04 -0.33 3.04
N LYS A 20 -11.51 0.34 1.98
CA LYS A 20 -10.69 1.28 1.22
C LYS A 20 -10.14 2.41 2.08
N ALA A 21 -10.98 3.03 2.91
CA ALA A 21 -10.54 4.11 3.79
C ALA A 21 -9.45 3.64 4.79
N ILE A 22 -9.56 2.42 5.32
CA ILE A 22 -8.54 1.82 6.18
C ILE A 22 -7.24 1.58 5.39
N ALA A 23 -7.33 1.03 4.18
CA ALA A 23 -6.16 0.81 3.32
C ALA A 23 -5.44 2.12 2.98
N ASP A 24 -6.20 3.16 2.66
CA ASP A 24 -5.68 4.49 2.34
C ASP A 24 -4.98 5.10 3.58
N ALA A 25 -5.57 4.98 4.78
CA ALA A 25 -4.97 5.46 6.02
C ALA A 25 -3.69 4.70 6.38
N LEU A 26 -3.68 3.38 6.27
CA LEU A 26 -2.49 2.56 6.51
C LEU A 26 -1.38 2.88 5.50
N THR A 27 -1.74 3.09 4.23
CA THR A 27 -0.81 3.50 3.18
C THR A 27 -0.21 4.86 3.46
N LEU A 28 -1.02 5.82 3.94
CA LEU A 28 -0.55 7.14 4.35
C LEU A 28 0.45 7.04 5.51
N ILE A 29 0.12 6.28 6.56
CA ILE A 29 1.01 6.06 7.71
C ILE A 29 2.32 5.41 7.25
N TYR A 30 2.22 4.39 6.40
CA TYR A 30 3.38 3.69 5.87
C TYR A 30 4.29 4.64 5.07
N ASN A 31 3.73 5.43 4.15
CA ASN A 31 4.49 6.40 3.37
C ASN A 31 5.08 7.51 4.25
N LEU A 32 4.43 7.88 5.36
CA LEU A 32 4.95 8.86 6.31
C LEU A 32 6.19 8.31 7.05
N LEU A 33 6.14 7.05 7.50
CA LEU A 33 7.24 6.40 8.21
C LEU A 33 8.38 6.00 7.28
N TYR A 34 8.06 5.64 6.04
CA TYR A 34 9.01 5.16 5.03
C TYR A 34 8.89 5.97 3.72
N PRO A 35 9.24 7.26 3.73
CA PRO A 35 9.04 8.16 2.58
C PRO A 35 9.82 7.75 1.34
N ALA A 36 10.92 7.02 1.49
CA ALA A 36 11.71 6.48 0.38
C ALA A 36 10.97 5.41 -0.45
N ASN A 37 9.95 4.76 0.12
CA ASN A 37 9.13 3.76 -0.57
C ASN A 37 7.85 4.38 -1.16
N ALA A 38 7.64 5.68 -0.96
CA ALA A 38 6.46 6.35 -1.49
C ALA A 38 6.53 6.39 -3.03
N PRO A 39 5.38 6.34 -3.73
CA PRO A 39 5.35 6.39 -5.20
C PRO A 39 6.00 7.66 -5.79
N ALA A 40 6.06 8.74 -5.01
CA ALA A 40 6.67 10.00 -5.39
C ALA A 40 8.18 10.06 -5.10
N ALA A 41 8.76 9.03 -4.49
CA ALA A 41 10.19 8.97 -4.25
C ALA A 41 10.93 8.84 -5.58
N THR A 42 11.82 9.79 -5.86
CA THR A 42 12.71 9.74 -7.02
C THR A 42 14.12 9.34 -6.58
N PRO A 43 14.88 8.63 -7.44
CA PRO A 43 16.28 8.37 -7.17
C PRO A 43 17.05 9.69 -7.02
N VAL A 44 17.84 9.82 -5.96
CA VAL A 44 18.79 10.94 -5.80
C VAL A 44 20.11 10.51 -6.41
N GLU A 45 20.63 11.27 -7.37
CA GLU A 45 21.95 11.01 -7.95
C GLU A 45 23.03 11.34 -6.89
N ILE A 46 23.80 10.32 -6.49
CA ILE A 46 24.92 10.50 -5.57
C ILE A 46 26.13 10.95 -6.39
N PRO A 47 26.78 12.09 -6.06
CA PRO A 47 28.01 12.51 -6.73
C PRO A 47 29.10 11.45 -6.57
N ARG A 48 29.82 11.15 -7.66
CA ARG A 48 31.01 10.28 -7.63
C ARG A 48 32.23 11.00 -7.08
#